data_AF-A0A374NHP0-F1
#
_entry.id   AF-A0A374NHP0-F1
#
_cell.length_a   1.000
_cell.length_b   1.000
_cell.length_c   1.000
_cell.angle_alpha   90.00
_cell.angle_beta   90.00
_cell.angle_gamma   90.00
#
_symmetry.space_group_name_H-M   'P 1'
#
loop_
_entity.id
_entity.type
_entity.pdbx_description
1 polymer ?
#
loop_
_entity_poly.entity_id
_entity_poly.type
_entity_poly.pdbx_seq_one_letter_code
_entity_poly.pdbx_strand_id
1 'polypeptide(L)'
;MRMNIREYLENHKLLTDGAMGTYFDSIEKENYICSEEANITNPALVREIHRSYVKNGAQLLRSNTFLANEGTFLSLTQAKAEAFENITLKQLIIAGYQWQKKLRKKYIKRNIRYLQRQISALF
;
A
#
# COMPACT_ATOMS: atom_id res chain seq x y z
N MET A 1 -11.01 2.22 -27.30
CA MET A 1 -11.19 1.28 -26.17
C MET A 1 -10.05 1.44 -25.18
N ARG A 2 -10.27 1.23 -23.87
CA ARG A 2 -9.18 1.21 -22.90
C ARG A 2 -8.63 -0.21 -22.81
N MET A 3 -7.31 -0.36 -22.93
CA MET A 3 -6.62 -1.64 -22.83
C MET A 3 -6.84 -2.29 -21.46
N ASN A 4 -7.12 -3.59 -21.43
CA ASN A 4 -7.23 -4.37 -20.20
C ASN A 4 -5.87 -4.94 -19.75
N ILE A 5 -5.77 -5.42 -18.51
CA ILE A 5 -4.50 -5.95 -17.98
C ILE A 5 -3.96 -7.15 -18.77
N ARG A 6 -4.84 -8.03 -19.25
CA ARG A 6 -4.45 -9.21 -20.04
C ARG A 6 -3.79 -8.78 -21.36
N GLU A 7 -4.48 -7.91 -22.11
CA GLU A 7 -3.98 -7.34 -23.37
C GLU A 7 -2.64 -6.60 -23.18
N TYR A 8 -2.48 -5.88 -22.06
CA TYR A 8 -1.22 -5.18 -21.77
C TYR A 8 -0.06 -6.16 -21.58
N LEU A 9 -0.29 -7.24 -20.81
CA LEU A 9 0.73 -8.23 -20.45
C LEU A 9 1.16 -9.13 -21.60
N GLU A 10 0.36 -9.23 -22.68
CA GLU A 10 0.74 -9.93 -23.91
C GLU A 10 1.95 -9.28 -24.60
N ASN A 11 2.05 -7.96 -24.53
CA ASN A 11 3.04 -7.18 -25.29
C ASN A 11 4.03 -6.41 -24.40
N HIS A 12 3.80 -6.37 -23.09
CA HIS A 12 4.60 -5.57 -22.16
C HIS A 12 4.88 -6.32 -20.86
N LYS A 13 5.98 -5.97 -20.20
CA LYS A 13 6.21 -6.34 -18.80
C LYS A 13 5.67 -5.24 -17.89
N LEU A 14 5.04 -5.63 -16.79
CA LEU A 14 4.55 -4.71 -15.75
C LEU A 14 5.36 -4.94 -14.48
N LEU A 15 6.23 -3.99 -14.13
CA LEU A 15 7.03 -4.07 -12.92
C LEU A 15 6.20 -3.62 -11.71
N THR A 16 6.06 -4.48 -10.70
CA THR A 16 5.39 -4.15 -9.44
C THR A 16 6.40 -3.63 -8.41
N ASP A 17 5.90 -3.17 -7.27
CA ASP A 17 6.72 -2.93 -6.08
C ASP A 17 7.24 -4.23 -5.46
N GLY A 18 8.16 -4.07 -4.51
CA GLY A 18 8.70 -5.13 -3.68
C GLY A 18 7.91 -5.31 -2.37
N ALA A 19 8.53 -5.99 -1.40
CA ALA A 19 7.90 -6.28 -0.11
C ALA A 19 7.76 -5.02 0.76
N MET A 20 6.54 -4.68 1.17
CA MET A 20 6.30 -3.57 2.10
C MET A 20 6.81 -3.90 3.51
N GLY A 21 6.33 -4.99 4.12
CA GLY A 21 6.69 -5.37 5.50
C GLY A 21 8.20 -5.56 5.70
N THR A 22 8.86 -6.37 4.86
CA THR A 22 10.32 -6.59 4.98
C THR A 22 11.13 -5.31 4.82
N TYR A 23 10.77 -4.44 3.88
CA TYR A 23 11.48 -3.18 3.70
C TYR A 23 11.18 -2.21 4.84
N PHE A 24 9.95 -2.18 5.32
CA PHE A 24 9.56 -1.42 6.52
C PHE A 24 10.38 -1.84 7.74
N ASP A 25 10.46 -3.15 8.02
CA ASP A 25 11.22 -3.69 9.15
C ASP A 25 12.72 -3.41 9.03
N SER A 26 13.27 -3.31 7.82
CA SER A 26 14.67 -2.91 7.65
C SER A 26 14.95 -1.45 8.04
N ILE A 27 13.91 -0.63 8.18
CA ILE A 27 14.00 0.78 8.58
C ILE A 27 13.60 0.95 10.06
N GLU A 28 12.48 0.35 10.50
CA GLU A 28 11.87 0.60 11.83
C GLU A 28 11.30 -0.68 12.46
N LYS A 29 12.16 -1.65 12.81
CA LYS A 29 11.69 -2.96 13.33
C LYS A 29 11.10 -2.91 14.76
N GLU A 30 11.68 -2.12 15.65
CA GLU A 30 11.46 -2.29 17.10
C GLU A 30 10.20 -1.60 17.64
N ASN A 31 9.57 -0.74 16.84
CA ASN A 31 8.49 0.14 17.30
C ASN A 31 7.09 -0.26 16.82
N TYR A 32 6.97 -1.24 15.92
CA TYR A 32 5.73 -1.53 15.19
C TYR A 32 5.34 -3.01 15.29
N ILE A 33 4.04 -3.27 15.43
CA ILE A 33 3.49 -4.63 15.34
C ILE A 33 3.49 -5.12 13.88
N CYS A 34 3.16 -4.22 12.96
CA CYS A 34 3.20 -4.44 11.53
C CYS A 34 3.30 -3.11 10.78
N SER A 35 3.65 -3.15 9.50
CA SER A 35 3.73 -1.97 8.64
C SER A 35 2.40 -1.20 8.55
N GLU A 36 1.26 -1.89 8.70
CA GLU A 36 -0.08 -1.30 8.61
C GLU A 36 -0.35 -0.34 9.76
N GLU A 37 0.24 -0.54 10.94
CA GLU A 37 0.16 0.40 12.07
C GLU A 37 0.57 1.82 11.62
N ALA A 38 1.65 1.90 10.83
CA ALA A 38 2.19 3.16 10.32
C ALA A 38 1.26 3.86 9.32
N ASN A 39 0.20 3.22 8.82
CA ASN A 39 -0.81 3.94 8.05
C ASN A 39 -1.49 5.04 8.88
N ILE A 40 -1.57 4.85 10.21
CA ILE A 40 -2.15 5.80 11.16
C ILE A 40 -1.05 6.58 11.87
N THR A 41 -0.06 5.88 12.43
CA THR A 41 0.91 6.49 13.36
C THR A 41 2.09 7.17 12.66
N ASN A 42 2.48 6.70 11.46
CA ASN A 42 3.58 7.28 10.70
C ASN A 42 3.35 7.19 9.17
N PRO A 43 2.31 7.87 8.64
CA PRO A 43 1.96 7.81 7.23
C PRO A 43 3.06 8.34 6.30
N ALA A 44 3.96 9.17 6.82
CA ALA A 44 5.10 9.67 6.08
C ALA A 44 6.03 8.51 5.68
N LEU A 45 6.39 7.61 6.61
CA LEU A 45 7.25 6.46 6.32
C LEU A 45 6.68 5.55 5.23
N VAL A 46 5.39 5.21 5.31
CA VAL A 46 4.70 4.41 4.27
C VAL A 46 4.79 5.10 2.90
N ARG A 47 4.61 6.42 2.86
CA ARG A 47 4.73 7.22 1.62
C ARG A 47 6.16 7.23 1.09
N GLU A 48 7.17 7.33 1.95
CA GLU A 48 8.58 7.30 1.57
C GLU A 48 8.96 5.96 0.93
N ILE A 49 8.53 4.85 1.54
CA ILE A 49 8.76 3.50 1.00
C ILE A 49 8.12 3.34 -0.39
N HIS A 50 6.84 3.70 -0.53
CA HIS A 50 6.20 3.67 -1.85
C HIS A 50 6.90 4.58 -2.87
N ARG A 51 7.38 5.78 -2.46
CA ARG A 51 8.13 6.66 -3.35
C ARG A 51 9.44 6.01 -3.79
N SER A 52 10.13 5.30 -2.89
CA SER A 52 11.34 4.54 -3.24
C SER A 52 11.05 3.52 -4.33
N TYR A 53 9.97 2.75 -4.22
CA TYR A 53 9.58 1.80 -5.27
C TYR A 53 9.31 2.47 -6.61
N VAL A 54 8.55 3.57 -6.62
CA VAL A 54 8.31 4.35 -7.85
C VAL A 54 9.61 4.85 -8.46
N LYS A 55 10.51 5.42 -7.63
CA LYS A 55 11.80 5.95 -8.08
C LYS A 55 12.68 4.87 -8.72
N ASN A 56 12.55 3.63 -8.24
CA ASN A 56 13.28 2.46 -8.75
C ASN A 56 12.51 1.70 -9.85
N GLY A 57 11.48 2.31 -10.44
CA GLY A 57 10.83 1.81 -11.66
C GLY A 57 9.53 1.05 -11.47
N ALA A 58 9.02 0.90 -10.23
CA ALA A 58 7.72 0.26 -10.01
C ALA A 58 6.61 1.00 -10.76
N GLN A 59 5.90 0.28 -11.61
CA GLN A 59 4.79 0.77 -12.43
C GLN A 59 3.43 0.47 -11.79
N LEU A 60 3.39 -0.48 -10.85
CA LEU A 60 2.24 -0.83 -10.05
C LEU A 60 2.65 -0.86 -8.58
N LEU A 61 1.87 -0.19 -7.73
CA LEU A 61 2.07 -0.19 -6.28
C LEU A 61 0.93 -0.92 -5.58
N ARG A 62 1.22 -1.82 -4.66
CA ARG A 62 0.21 -2.40 -3.76
C ARG A 62 -0.14 -1.41 -2.64
N SER A 63 -1.31 -1.56 -2.01
CA SER A 63 -1.59 -0.82 -0.77
C SER A 63 -0.90 -1.49 0.41
N ASN A 64 -0.54 -0.70 1.41
CA ASN A 64 -0.04 -1.21 2.69
C ASN A 64 -1.20 -1.73 3.55
N THR A 65 -1.79 -2.86 3.16
CA THR A 65 -3.00 -3.41 3.78
C THR A 65 -3.03 -4.95 3.77
N PHE A 66 -1.86 -5.59 3.70
CA PHE A 66 -1.79 -7.06 3.59
C PHE A 66 -2.22 -7.74 4.88
N LEU A 67 -1.80 -7.21 6.04
CA LEU A 67 -2.20 -7.70 7.36
C LEU A 67 -3.40 -6.94 7.95
N ALA A 68 -4.03 -6.03 7.21
CA ALA A 68 -5.18 -5.25 7.69
C ALA A 68 -6.47 -6.10 7.72
N ASN A 69 -6.53 -7.06 8.65
CA ASN A 69 -7.68 -7.90 8.95
C ASN A 69 -8.08 -7.75 10.43
N GLU A 70 -9.20 -8.37 10.83
CA GLU A 70 -9.75 -8.23 12.19
C GLU A 70 -8.78 -8.67 13.29
N GLY A 71 -8.05 -9.78 13.09
CA GLY A 71 -7.10 -10.30 14.07
C GLY A 71 -5.97 -9.34 14.34
N THR A 72 -5.30 -8.85 13.29
CA THR A 72 -4.25 -7.83 13.42
C THR A 72 -4.80 -6.54 14.02
N PHE A 73 -5.99 -6.12 13.59
CA PHE A 73 -6.60 -4.88 14.07
C PHE A 73 -6.87 -4.92 15.57
N LEU A 74 -7.35 -6.06 16.08
CA LEU A 74 -7.52 -6.27 17.52
C LEU A 74 -6.19 -6.20 18.27
N SER A 75 -5.11 -6.78 17.74
CA SER A 75 -3.78 -6.65 18.36
C SER A 75 -3.31 -5.19 18.41
N LEU A 76 -3.57 -4.41 17.35
CA LEU A 76 -3.22 -2.98 17.31
C LEU A 76 -4.03 -2.18 18.33
N THR A 77 -5.35 -2.38 18.43
CA THR A 77 -6.17 -1.63 19.40
C THR A 77 -5.81 -1.95 20.85
N GLN A 78 -5.37 -3.17 21.14
CA GLN A 78 -4.92 -3.57 22.47
C GLN A 78 -3.55 -2.97 22.81
N ALA A 79 -2.58 -3.06 21.90
CA ALA A 79 -1.20 -2.66 22.18
C ALA A 79 -0.91 -1.17 21.93
N LYS A 80 -1.72 -0.50 21.11
CA LYS A 80 -1.56 0.90 20.68
C LYS A 80 -2.83 1.71 20.95
N ALA A 81 -3.45 1.50 22.11
CA ALA A 81 -4.78 1.99 22.45
C ALA A 81 -4.99 3.49 22.17
N GLU A 82 -4.04 4.36 22.55
CA GLU A 82 -4.13 5.81 22.31
C GLU A 82 -4.19 6.15 20.81
N ALA A 83 -3.35 5.52 20.00
CA ALA A 83 -3.32 5.78 18.56
C ALA A 83 -4.55 5.21 17.80
N PHE A 84 -5.25 4.26 18.41
CA PHE A 84 -6.34 3.51 17.77
C PHE A 84 -7.72 3.69 18.43
N GLU A 85 -7.84 4.54 19.46
CA GLU A 85 -9.04 4.71 20.30
C GLU A 85 -10.32 4.98 19.47
N ASN A 86 -10.20 5.68 18.35
CA ASN A 86 -11.32 6.04 17.47
C ASN A 86 -11.07 5.66 16.00
N ILE A 87 -10.22 4.67 15.78
CA ILE A 87 -9.95 4.14 14.45
C ILE A 87 -10.77 2.88 14.25
N THR A 88 -11.29 2.70 13.04
CA THR A 88 -11.93 1.47 12.58
C THR A 88 -10.99 0.73 11.63
N LEU A 89 -11.15 -0.58 11.49
CA LEU A 89 -10.42 -1.37 10.48
C LEU A 89 -10.60 -0.78 9.06
N LYS A 90 -11.81 -0.29 8.74
CA LYS A 90 -12.07 0.39 7.46
C LYS A 90 -11.21 1.65 7.29
N GLN A 91 -11.05 2.46 8.33
CA GLN A 91 -10.18 3.65 8.28
C GLN A 91 -8.71 3.27 8.13
N LEU A 92 -8.24 2.21 8.79
CA LEU A 92 -6.89 1.67 8.62
C LEU A 92 -6.62 1.27 7.16
N ILE A 93 -7.54 0.51 6.55
CA ILE A 93 -7.46 0.08 5.15
C ILE A 93 -7.47 1.28 4.21
N ILE A 94 -8.39 2.23 4.44
CA ILE A 94 -8.48 3.45 3.62
C ILE A 94 -7.16 4.23 3.72
N ALA A 95 -6.58 4.39 4.91
CA ALA A 95 -5.32 5.11 5.09
C ALA A 95 -4.18 4.47 4.29
N GLY A 96 -4.03 3.14 4.34
CA GLY A 96 -3.04 2.40 3.55
C GLY A 96 -3.26 2.50 2.03
N TYR A 97 -4.51 2.61 1.59
CA TYR A 97 -4.85 2.79 0.18
C TYR A 97 -4.60 4.22 -0.35
N GLN A 98 -4.83 5.25 0.45
CA GLN A 98 -4.81 6.64 -0.04
C GLN A 98 -3.41 7.08 -0.50
N TRP A 99 -2.34 6.67 0.19
CA TRP A 99 -0.97 7.02 -0.22
C TRP A 99 -0.57 6.40 -1.54
N GLN A 100 -0.82 5.09 -1.68
CA GLN A 100 -0.70 4.36 -2.93
C GLN A 100 -1.43 5.11 -4.07
N LYS A 101 -2.70 5.46 -3.86
CA LYS A 101 -3.53 6.17 -4.86
C LYS A 101 -2.96 7.54 -5.23
N LYS A 102 -2.50 8.33 -4.26
CA LYS A 102 -1.89 9.66 -4.49
C LYS A 102 -0.62 9.55 -5.33
N LEU A 103 0.30 8.66 -4.94
CA LEU A 103 1.58 8.46 -5.65
C LEU A 103 1.36 7.91 -7.05
N ARG A 104 0.45 6.95 -7.21
CA ARG A 104 0.04 6.43 -8.51
C ARG A 104 -0.45 7.54 -9.43
N LYS A 105 -1.32 8.43 -8.95
CA LYS A 105 -1.81 9.57 -9.75
C LYS A 105 -0.69 10.51 -10.18
N LYS A 106 0.32 10.71 -9.34
CA LYS A 106 1.42 11.66 -9.56
C LYS A 106 2.51 11.11 -10.48
N TYR A 107 2.91 9.84 -10.30
CA TYR A 107 4.12 9.31 -10.92
C TYR A 107 3.90 8.17 -11.92
N ILE A 108 2.77 7.47 -11.88
CA ILE A 108 2.51 6.33 -12.77
C ILE A 108 1.78 6.80 -14.06
N LYS A 109 2.27 6.33 -15.22
CA LYS A 109 1.71 6.65 -16.55
C LYS A 109 0.21 6.34 -16.62
N ARG A 110 -0.56 7.19 -17.32
CA ARG A 110 -2.03 7.15 -17.30
C ARG A 110 -2.64 5.83 -17.79
N ASN A 111 -2.04 5.21 -18.81
CA ASN A 111 -2.44 3.90 -19.30
C ASN A 111 -2.27 2.82 -18.23
N ILE A 112 -1.13 2.79 -17.53
CA ILE A 112 -0.85 1.84 -16.44
C ILE A 112 -1.79 2.03 -15.24
N ARG A 113 -2.12 3.29 -14.91
CA ARG A 113 -3.06 3.59 -13.81
C ARG A 113 -4.41 2.90 -13.99
N TYR A 114 -4.86 2.73 -15.23
CA TYR A 114 -6.13 2.06 -15.53
C TYR A 114 -6.03 0.55 -15.30
N LEU A 115 -4.92 -0.07 -15.73
CA LEU A 115 -4.65 -1.49 -15.51
C LEU A 115 -4.64 -1.83 -14.02
N GLN A 116 -3.97 -1.00 -13.22
CA GLN A 116 -3.93 -1.21 -11.78
C GLN A 116 -5.32 -1.15 -11.12
N ARG A 117 -6.25 -0.33 -11.62
CA ARG A 117 -7.63 -0.30 -11.08
C ARG A 117 -8.39 -1.60 -11.36
N GLN A 118 -8.06 -2.30 -12.44
CA GLN A 118 -8.67 -3.59 -12.76
C GLN A 118 -8.16 -4.67 -11.79
N ILE A 119 -6.86 -4.62 -11.44
CA ILE A 119 -6.25 -5.54 -10.47
C ILE A 119 -6.81 -5.28 -9.06
N SER A 120 -6.90 -4.02 -8.64
CA SER A 120 -7.46 -3.66 -7.32
C SER A 120 -8.99 -3.87 -7.21
N ALA A 121 -9.66 -4.36 -8.25
CA ALA A 121 -11.06 -4.78 -8.17
C ALA A 121 -11.20 -6.31 -7.97
N LEU A 122 -10.08 -7.05 -7.99
CA LEU A 122 -10.02 -8.50 -7.81
C LEU A 122 -9.66 -8.90 -6.38
N PHE A 123 -9.30 -7.94 -5.53
CA PHE A 123 -8.90 -8.08 -4.13
C PHE A 123 -9.41 -6.87 -3.35
#